data_AF-A0A239LZM4-F1
#
_entry.id   AF-A0A239LZM4-F1
#
_cell.length_a   1.000
_cell.length_b   1.000
_cell.length_c   1.000
_cell.angle_alpha   90.00
_cell.angle_beta   90.00
_cell.angle_gamma   90.00
#
_symmetry.space_group_name_H-M   'P 1'
#
loop_
_entity.id
_entity.type
_entity.pdbx_description
1 polymer ?
#
loop_
_entity_poly.entity_id
_entity_poly.type
_entity_poly.pdbx_seq_one_letter_code
_entity_poly.pdbx_strand_id
1 'polypeptide(L)'
;MFQALVSNQIDPSFSLEVAEFKSKKVAVGGAVKSATLIPITPNNLTLGEALIAAGGLVTRDAEFASIRIYRDGTLYQIPVETFRAQPQLSDKLLVGGDAVYVDTTYDLDRAFEFYKTKIDVISLRSSARSAALQTLNTEITIRRGALNERRELFTTREQLGAEKRDYVYLSGEVTKQNRFALPYGQQATLADVLYNEGGFDNTTGDPTEIYVLRGSNDPAKIGEIVAYHLNAGNAANMILATKFEMRPNDVIFIEEQPITKWGRALQQAFPTLLNSARAAL
;
A
#
# COMPACT_ATOMS: atom_id res chain seq x y z
N MET A 1 69.38 -60.82 -14.21
CA MET A 1 69.50 -61.58 -15.48
C MET A 1 69.76 -60.64 -16.68
N PHE A 2 70.60 -59.62 -16.50
CA PHE A 2 71.08 -58.69 -17.54
C PHE A 2 72.62 -58.66 -17.59
N GLN A 3 73.28 -59.36 -16.66
CA GLN A 3 74.74 -59.59 -16.66
C GLN A 3 75.18 -60.81 -17.50
N ALA A 4 74.26 -61.44 -18.25
CA ALA A 4 74.56 -62.61 -19.09
C ALA A 4 74.66 -62.31 -20.60
N LEU A 5 74.60 -61.03 -21.01
CA LEU A 5 74.62 -60.61 -22.42
C LEU A 5 75.61 -59.46 -22.69
N VAL A 6 76.75 -59.44 -21.99
CA VAL A 6 77.86 -58.48 -22.25
C VAL A 6 79.12 -59.22 -22.67
N SER A 7 78.99 -60.18 -23.60
CA SER A 7 80.14 -60.87 -24.21
C SER A 7 80.20 -60.73 -25.75
N ASN A 8 79.41 -59.84 -26.36
CA ASN A 8 79.28 -59.78 -27.82
C ASN A 8 79.47 -58.42 -28.49
N GLN A 9 80.04 -57.40 -27.82
CA GLN A 9 80.50 -56.16 -28.50
C GLN A 9 79.50 -55.56 -29.54
N ILE A 10 78.23 -55.40 -29.14
CA ILE A 10 77.23 -54.62 -29.90
C ILE A 10 76.81 -53.47 -29.01
N ASP A 11 76.92 -52.24 -29.52
CA ASP A 11 76.49 -51.00 -28.87
C ASP A 11 75.00 -50.77 -29.21
N PRO A 12 74.03 -50.99 -28.29
CA PRO A 12 72.62 -50.83 -28.59
C PRO A 12 72.12 -49.51 -27.99
N SER A 13 71.82 -48.54 -28.84
CA SER A 13 70.95 -47.42 -28.47
C SER A 13 69.59 -47.96 -28.02
N PHE A 14 69.20 -47.69 -26.78
CA PHE A 14 67.90 -48.11 -26.23
C PHE A 14 66.75 -47.25 -26.77
N SER A 15 65.63 -47.90 -27.13
CA SER A 15 64.29 -47.31 -26.99
C SER A 15 63.38 -48.41 -26.44
N LEU A 16 62.95 -48.27 -25.18
CA LEU A 16 61.93 -49.13 -24.59
C LEU A 16 60.57 -48.47 -24.83
N GLU A 17 59.90 -48.84 -25.91
CA GLU A 17 58.45 -48.61 -26.01
C GLU A 17 57.73 -49.68 -25.19
N VAL A 18 57.01 -49.24 -24.15
CA VAL A 18 56.10 -50.12 -23.41
C VAL A 18 54.89 -50.40 -24.28
N ALA A 19 54.91 -51.54 -24.97
CA ALA A 19 53.74 -52.07 -25.66
C ALA A 19 52.72 -52.60 -24.63
N GLU A 20 51.68 -51.80 -24.37
CA GLU A 20 50.46 -52.09 -23.59
C GLU A 20 50.58 -52.26 -22.06
N PHE A 21 50.10 -51.23 -21.33
CA PHE A 21 49.74 -51.33 -19.91
C PHE A 21 48.39 -52.06 -19.75
N LYS A 22 48.41 -53.37 -19.45
CA LYS A 22 47.19 -54.16 -19.16
C LYS A 22 46.83 -54.31 -17.67
N SER A 23 47.59 -53.71 -16.75
CA SER A 23 47.48 -54.01 -15.32
C SER A 23 46.47 -53.17 -14.52
N LYS A 24 45.97 -52.05 -15.06
CA LYS A 24 45.01 -51.17 -14.35
C LYS A 24 43.85 -50.77 -15.27
N LYS A 25 42.62 -51.01 -14.82
CA LYS A 25 41.38 -50.69 -15.55
C LYS A 25 40.38 -50.01 -14.63
N VAL A 26 39.48 -49.23 -15.21
CA VAL A 26 38.30 -48.64 -14.57
C VAL A 26 37.06 -49.22 -15.22
N ALA A 27 36.09 -49.64 -14.42
CA ALA A 27 34.79 -50.06 -14.92
C ALA A 27 33.83 -48.87 -14.95
N VAL A 28 33.15 -48.64 -16.08
CA VAL A 28 32.09 -47.63 -16.21
C VAL A 28 30.79 -48.32 -16.60
N GLY A 29 29.74 -48.12 -15.81
CA GLY A 29 28.44 -48.77 -16.01
C GLY A 29 27.25 -47.98 -15.47
N GLY A 30 26.07 -48.59 -15.48
CA GLY A 30 24.81 -47.94 -15.12
C GLY A 30 24.16 -47.25 -16.32
N ALA A 31 23.55 -46.08 -16.10
CA ALA A 31 22.86 -45.29 -17.13
C ALA A 31 23.82 -44.53 -18.07
N VAL A 32 24.69 -45.28 -18.75
CA VAL A 32 25.58 -44.81 -19.81
C VAL A 32 25.26 -45.52 -21.11
N LYS A 33 25.67 -44.98 -22.26
CA LYS A 33 25.32 -45.54 -23.58
C LYS A 33 25.90 -46.93 -23.80
N SER A 34 27.12 -47.18 -23.33
CA SER A 34 27.77 -48.49 -23.44
C SER A 34 28.67 -48.72 -22.22
N ALA A 35 28.27 -49.64 -21.35
CA ALA A 35 29.08 -50.05 -20.21
C ALA A 35 30.38 -50.70 -20.70
N THR A 36 31.51 -50.27 -20.17
CA THR A 36 32.83 -50.64 -20.70
C THR A 36 33.93 -50.63 -19.63
N LEU A 37 35.02 -51.35 -19.90
CA LEU A 37 36.24 -51.31 -19.09
C LEU A 37 37.29 -50.49 -19.82
N ILE A 38 37.75 -49.42 -19.17
CA ILE A 38 38.68 -48.47 -19.74
C ILE A 38 40.06 -48.71 -19.13
N PRO A 39 41.09 -49.02 -19.93
CA PRO A 39 42.45 -49.16 -19.42
C PRO A 39 43.01 -47.78 -19.00
N ILE A 40 43.82 -47.75 -17.94
CA ILE A 40 44.53 -46.54 -17.54
C ILE A 40 45.83 -46.45 -18.34
N THR A 41 45.97 -45.36 -19.10
CA THR A 41 47.16 -45.04 -19.89
C THR A 41 48.07 -44.07 -19.12
N PRO A 42 49.32 -43.86 -19.57
CA PRO A 42 50.25 -42.90 -18.95
C PRO A 42 49.75 -41.45 -18.90
N ASN A 43 48.70 -41.10 -19.67
CA ASN A 43 48.14 -39.75 -19.70
C ASN A 43 47.11 -39.50 -18.56
N ASN A 44 46.96 -40.42 -17.61
CA ASN A 44 45.90 -40.48 -16.61
C ASN A 44 44.49 -40.54 -17.24
N LEU A 45 43.49 -41.00 -16.47
CA LEU A 45 42.10 -41.07 -16.92
C LEU A 45 41.23 -40.20 -16.01
N THR A 46 40.46 -39.29 -16.57
CA THR A 46 39.52 -38.46 -15.81
C THR A 46 38.10 -39.04 -15.81
N LEU A 47 37.28 -38.61 -14.84
CA LEU A 47 35.87 -38.97 -14.77
C LEU A 47 35.09 -38.56 -16.02
N GLY A 48 35.36 -37.35 -16.54
CA GLY A 48 34.73 -36.85 -17.76
C GLY A 48 35.08 -37.73 -18.98
N GLU A 49 36.36 -38.02 -19.19
CA GLU A 49 36.82 -38.88 -20.28
C GLU A 49 36.25 -40.30 -20.19
N ALA A 50 36.20 -40.86 -18.98
CA ALA A 50 35.64 -42.19 -18.76
C ALA A 50 34.15 -42.26 -19.11
N LEU A 51 33.37 -41.24 -18.76
CA LEU A 51 31.95 -41.17 -19.12
C LEU A 51 31.73 -40.92 -20.62
N ILE A 52 32.58 -40.12 -21.26
CA ILE A 52 32.54 -39.89 -22.71
C ILE A 52 32.89 -41.17 -23.48
N ALA A 53 33.92 -41.90 -23.03
CA ALA A 53 34.32 -43.18 -23.62
C ALA A 53 33.23 -44.25 -23.48
N ALA A 54 32.41 -44.19 -22.42
CA ALA A 54 31.20 -44.99 -22.27
C ALA A 54 30.01 -44.48 -23.13
N GLY A 55 30.24 -43.48 -23.99
CA GLY A 55 29.25 -42.91 -24.91
C GLY A 55 28.30 -41.87 -24.28
N GLY A 56 28.66 -41.34 -23.11
CA GLY A 56 27.92 -40.29 -22.40
C GLY A 56 26.82 -40.82 -21.48
N LEU A 57 26.26 -39.92 -20.68
CA LEU A 57 25.14 -40.21 -19.75
C LEU A 57 23.84 -40.39 -20.54
N VAL A 58 23.11 -41.47 -20.28
CA VAL A 58 21.80 -41.76 -20.89
C VAL A 58 20.75 -41.69 -19.79
N THR A 59 20.43 -40.46 -19.37
CA THR A 59 19.35 -40.19 -18.40
C THR A 59 18.37 -39.18 -18.97
N ARG A 60 17.07 -39.46 -18.81
CA ARG A 60 15.98 -38.52 -19.17
C ARG A 60 15.75 -37.49 -18.07
N ASP A 61 16.01 -37.85 -16.82
CA ASP A 61 15.75 -37.06 -15.63
C ASP A 61 17.07 -36.76 -14.90
N ALA A 62 17.85 -35.83 -15.47
CA ALA A 62 19.18 -35.48 -14.98
C ALA A 62 19.17 -34.89 -13.55
N GLU A 63 18.04 -34.32 -13.12
CA GLU A 63 17.87 -33.73 -11.79
C GLU A 63 17.85 -34.77 -10.64
N PHE A 64 17.56 -36.04 -10.94
CA PHE A 64 17.50 -37.13 -9.94
C PHE A 64 18.63 -38.17 -10.08
N ALA A 65 19.45 -38.08 -11.13
CA ALA A 65 20.53 -39.02 -11.38
C ALA A 65 21.78 -38.70 -10.54
N SER A 66 22.52 -39.74 -10.15
CA SER A 66 23.79 -39.59 -9.42
C SER A 66 24.90 -40.47 -10.01
N ILE A 67 26.10 -39.91 -10.11
CA ILE A 67 27.33 -40.61 -10.47
C ILE A 67 27.97 -41.11 -9.18
N ARG A 68 28.17 -42.42 -9.08
CA ARG A 68 28.81 -43.08 -7.95
C ARG A 68 30.17 -43.60 -8.34
N ILE A 69 31.18 -43.34 -7.53
CA ILE A 69 32.55 -43.81 -7.72
C ILE A 69 32.92 -44.66 -6.51
N TYR A 70 33.24 -45.93 -6.76
CA TYR A 70 33.73 -46.83 -5.74
C TYR A 70 35.24 -46.96 -5.87
N ARG A 71 35.97 -46.59 -4.81
CA ARG A 71 37.43 -46.60 -4.74
C ARG A 71 37.87 -47.08 -3.37
N ASP A 72 38.66 -48.15 -3.33
CA ASP A 72 39.26 -48.70 -2.10
C ASP A 72 38.26 -48.88 -0.93
N GLY A 73 37.05 -49.36 -1.22
CA GLY A 73 36.01 -49.55 -0.20
C GLY A 73 35.18 -48.30 0.14
N THR A 74 35.55 -47.14 -0.42
CA THR A 74 34.84 -45.87 -0.20
C THR A 74 33.95 -45.52 -1.38
N LEU A 75 32.70 -45.17 -1.09
CA LEU A 75 31.72 -44.71 -2.08
C LEU A 75 31.64 -43.18 -2.10
N TYR A 76 31.98 -42.59 -3.24
CA TYR A 76 31.78 -41.18 -3.52
C TYR A 76 30.53 -41.00 -4.38
N GLN A 77 29.70 -40.01 -4.08
CA GLN A 77 28.48 -39.73 -4.84
C GLN A 77 28.44 -38.28 -5.30
N ILE A 78 28.13 -38.08 -6.58
CA ILE A 78 28.05 -36.77 -7.24
C ILE A 78 26.70 -36.68 -7.97
N PRO A 79 25.79 -35.78 -7.59
CA PRO A 79 24.56 -35.54 -8.37
C PRO A 79 24.90 -35.10 -9.80
N VAL A 80 24.18 -35.60 -10.81
CA VAL A 80 24.46 -35.29 -12.23
C VAL A 80 24.31 -33.80 -12.52
N GLU A 81 23.35 -33.13 -11.88
CA GLU A 81 23.19 -31.68 -12.00
C GLU A 81 24.42 -30.93 -11.47
N THR A 82 24.94 -31.34 -10.31
CA THR A 82 26.17 -30.78 -9.74
C THR A 82 27.37 -31.04 -10.65
N PHE A 83 27.50 -32.26 -11.19
CA PHE A 83 28.55 -32.63 -12.14
C PHE A 83 28.52 -31.75 -13.39
N ARG A 84 27.34 -31.44 -13.93
CA ARG A 84 27.16 -30.55 -15.09
C ARG A 84 27.45 -29.08 -14.76
N ALA A 85 27.04 -28.63 -13.58
CA ALA A 85 27.23 -27.25 -13.14
C ALA A 85 28.70 -26.94 -12.76
N GLN A 86 29.51 -27.96 -12.45
CA GLN A 86 30.86 -27.81 -11.92
C GLN A 86 31.91 -28.50 -12.81
N PRO A 87 32.53 -27.76 -13.77
CA PRO A 87 33.51 -28.33 -14.70
C PRO A 87 34.66 -29.09 -14.02
N GLN A 88 35.11 -28.63 -12.86
CA GLN A 88 36.19 -29.23 -12.07
C GLN A 88 35.90 -30.67 -11.59
N LEU A 89 34.65 -31.11 -11.63
CA LEU A 89 34.29 -32.50 -11.31
C LEU A 89 34.58 -33.45 -12.47
N SER A 90 34.60 -32.94 -13.71
CA SER A 90 35.00 -33.71 -14.89
C SER A 90 36.49 -34.06 -14.84
N ASP A 91 37.32 -33.16 -14.31
CA ASP A 91 38.78 -33.29 -14.22
C ASP A 91 39.25 -34.24 -13.10
N LYS A 92 38.33 -34.89 -12.38
CA LYS A 92 38.68 -35.80 -11.28
C LYS A 92 39.36 -37.04 -11.83
N LEU A 93 40.60 -37.26 -11.39
CA LEU A 93 41.40 -38.41 -11.79
C LEU A 93 40.82 -39.71 -11.23
N LEU A 94 40.74 -40.71 -12.10
CA LEU A 94 40.39 -42.08 -11.81
C LEU A 94 41.66 -42.92 -11.68
N VAL A 95 41.65 -43.85 -10.72
CA VAL A 95 42.77 -44.74 -10.44
C VAL A 95 42.38 -46.18 -10.73
N GLY A 96 43.38 -47.04 -10.86
CA GLY A 96 43.17 -48.44 -11.25
C GLY A 96 42.34 -49.16 -10.19
N GLY A 97 41.26 -49.81 -10.61
CA GLY A 97 40.32 -50.48 -9.69
C GLY A 97 39.08 -49.65 -9.35
N ASP A 98 38.99 -48.39 -9.80
CA ASP A 98 37.76 -47.61 -9.67
C ASP A 98 36.60 -48.28 -10.42
N ALA A 99 35.41 -48.22 -9.82
CA ALA A 99 34.15 -48.53 -10.50
C ALA A 99 33.26 -47.29 -10.48
N VAL A 100 32.94 -46.78 -11.66
CA VAL A 100 32.04 -45.66 -11.88
C VAL A 100 30.67 -46.20 -12.32
N TYR A 101 29.63 -45.86 -11.57
CA TYR A 101 28.27 -46.30 -11.82
C TYR A 101 27.32 -45.10 -11.84
N VAL A 102 26.59 -44.93 -12.94
CA VAL A 102 25.56 -43.89 -13.05
C VAL A 102 24.23 -44.49 -12.61
N ASP A 103 23.74 -44.04 -11.46
CA ASP A 103 22.47 -44.48 -10.89
C ASP A 103 21.35 -43.51 -11.29
N THR A 104 20.34 -44.03 -11.97
CA THR A 104 19.10 -43.33 -12.33
C THR A 104 17.90 -43.83 -11.54
N THR A 105 18.12 -44.53 -10.41
CA THR A 105 17.02 -44.99 -9.57
C THR A 105 16.22 -43.78 -9.13
N TYR A 106 15.03 -43.66 -9.72
CA TYR A 106 14.01 -42.70 -9.39
C TYR A 106 13.50 -43.06 -7.99
N ASP A 107 14.16 -42.52 -6.98
CA ASP A 107 13.73 -42.61 -5.60
C ASP A 107 12.53 -41.66 -5.43
N LEU A 108 11.34 -42.19 -5.78
CA LEU A 108 10.03 -41.54 -5.61
C LEU A 108 9.95 -40.84 -4.25
N ASP A 109 10.52 -41.43 -3.20
CA ASP A 109 10.48 -40.91 -1.84
C ASP A 109 11.25 -39.59 -1.68
N ARG A 110 12.39 -39.42 -2.36
CA ARG A 110 13.15 -38.16 -2.35
C ARG A 110 12.44 -37.04 -3.11
N ALA A 111 11.79 -37.37 -4.22
CA ALA A 111 10.98 -36.41 -4.95
C ALA A 111 9.76 -35.96 -4.13
N PHE A 112 9.07 -36.91 -3.47
CA PHE A 112 7.96 -36.60 -2.56
C PHE A 112 8.38 -35.69 -1.40
N GLU A 113 9.52 -35.95 -0.75
CA GLU A 113 10.00 -35.11 0.35
C GLU A 113 10.39 -33.69 -0.11
N PHE A 114 10.98 -33.53 -1.29
CA PHE A 114 11.24 -32.21 -1.87
C PHE A 114 9.95 -31.43 -2.15
N TYR A 115 8.96 -32.06 -2.79
CA TYR A 115 7.67 -31.42 -3.09
C TYR A 115 6.87 -31.10 -1.82
N LYS A 116 6.86 -31.99 -0.82
CA LYS A 116 6.23 -31.77 0.49
C LYS A 116 6.83 -30.55 1.20
N THR A 117 8.16 -30.44 1.23
CA THR A 117 8.85 -29.28 1.79
C THR A 117 8.46 -27.97 1.08
N LYS A 118 8.32 -27.99 -0.25
CA LYS A 118 7.90 -26.81 -1.02
C LYS A 118 6.45 -26.40 -0.72
N ILE A 119 5.53 -27.37 -0.58
CA ILE A 119 4.13 -27.12 -0.24
C ILE A 119 4.03 -26.52 1.16
N ASP A 120 4.78 -27.03 2.13
CA ASP A 120 4.79 -26.52 3.51
C ASP A 120 5.25 -25.06 3.58
N VAL A 121 6.29 -24.67 2.83
CA VAL A 121 6.72 -23.27 2.78
C VAL A 121 5.66 -22.36 2.17
N ILE A 122 4.97 -22.82 1.13
CA ILE A 122 3.89 -22.04 0.48
C ILE A 122 2.69 -21.90 1.41
N SER A 123 2.29 -22.97 2.11
CA SER A 123 1.17 -22.96 3.05
C SER A 123 1.47 -22.04 4.23
N LEU A 124 2.67 -22.13 4.82
CA LEU A 124 3.11 -21.25 5.90
C LEU A 124 3.09 -19.78 5.48
N ARG A 125 3.57 -19.45 4.27
CA ARG A 125 3.52 -18.08 3.74
C ARG A 125 2.08 -17.61 3.52
N SER A 126 1.21 -18.47 2.99
CA SER A 126 -0.21 -18.16 2.79
C SER A 126 -0.92 -17.89 4.11
N SER A 127 -0.71 -18.73 5.13
CA SER A 127 -1.25 -18.58 6.48
C SER A 127 -0.72 -17.36 7.21
N ALA A 128 0.58 -17.07 7.10
CA ALA A 128 1.15 -15.84 7.67
C ALA A 128 0.56 -14.58 7.01
N ARG A 129 0.35 -14.62 5.69
CA ARG A 129 -0.30 -13.53 4.95
C ARG A 129 -1.76 -13.36 5.36
N SER A 130 -2.53 -14.44 5.47
CA SER A 130 -3.95 -14.34 5.89
C SER A 130 -4.08 -13.81 7.31
N ALA A 131 -3.22 -14.26 8.24
CA ALA A 131 -3.15 -13.74 9.60
C ALA A 131 -2.83 -12.23 9.62
N ALA A 132 -1.81 -11.79 8.86
CA ALA A 132 -1.46 -10.37 8.76
C ALA A 132 -2.62 -9.52 8.21
N LEU A 133 -3.34 -10.01 7.20
CA LEU A 133 -4.52 -9.33 6.65
C LEU A 133 -5.66 -9.26 7.67
N GLN A 134 -5.88 -10.32 8.46
CA GLN A 134 -6.89 -10.33 9.51
C GLN A 134 -6.57 -9.32 10.62
N THR A 135 -5.31 -9.24 11.05
CA THR A 135 -4.84 -8.23 12.01
C THR A 135 -5.07 -6.82 11.46
N LEU A 136 -4.69 -6.55 10.21
CA LEU A 136 -4.90 -5.25 9.57
C LEU A 136 -6.39 -4.88 9.48
N ASN A 137 -7.24 -5.82 9.08
CA ASN A 137 -8.69 -5.59 9.02
C ASN A 137 -9.27 -5.28 10.41
N THR A 138 -8.78 -5.95 11.45
CA THR A 138 -9.18 -5.71 12.84
C THR A 138 -8.76 -4.30 13.27
N GLU A 139 -7.53 -3.90 12.99
CA GLU A 139 -7.02 -2.56 13.28
C GLU A 139 -7.83 -1.47 12.57
N ILE A 140 -8.11 -1.65 11.28
CA ILE A 140 -8.93 -0.71 10.49
C ILE A 140 -10.35 -0.61 11.09
N THR A 141 -10.94 -1.73 11.49
CA THR A 141 -12.28 -1.77 12.10
C THR A 141 -12.30 -1.00 13.42
N ILE A 142 -11.35 -1.26 14.30
CA ILE A 142 -11.20 -0.55 15.58
C ILE A 142 -11.04 0.95 15.33
N ARG A 143 -10.15 1.33 14.40
CA ARG A 143 -9.90 2.73 14.06
C ARG A 143 -11.13 3.43 13.50
N ARG A 144 -11.90 2.76 12.64
CA ARG A 144 -13.18 3.27 12.13
C ARG A 144 -14.20 3.43 13.25
N GLY A 145 -14.30 2.46 14.16
CA GLY A 145 -15.16 2.52 15.35
C GLY A 145 -14.86 3.75 16.21
N ALA A 146 -13.60 3.95 16.59
CA ALA A 146 -13.17 5.08 17.41
C ALA A 146 -13.36 6.46 16.73
N LEU A 147 -13.33 6.51 15.39
CA LEU A 147 -13.65 7.73 14.64
C LEU A 147 -15.16 7.98 14.55
N ASN A 148 -15.96 6.92 14.43
CA ASN A 148 -17.42 7.02 14.45
C ASN A 148 -17.90 7.52 15.82
N GLU A 149 -17.41 6.90 16.90
CA GLU A 149 -17.74 7.28 18.27
C GLU A 149 -17.39 8.74 18.55
N ARG A 150 -16.21 9.22 18.14
CA ARG A 150 -15.85 10.64 18.30
C ARG A 150 -16.78 11.58 17.55
N ARG A 151 -17.19 11.23 16.34
CA ARG A 151 -18.15 12.04 15.56
C ARG A 151 -19.52 12.04 16.23
N GLU A 152 -19.98 10.89 16.67
CA GLU A 152 -21.26 10.75 17.37
C GLU A 152 -21.26 11.57 18.67
N LEU A 153 -20.24 11.42 19.51
CA LEU A 153 -20.07 12.21 20.74
C LEU A 153 -20.08 13.71 20.47
N PHE A 154 -19.42 14.17 19.40
CA PHE A 154 -19.47 15.58 19.01
C PHE A 154 -20.90 16.03 18.66
N THR A 155 -21.59 15.28 17.80
CA THR A 155 -22.97 15.61 17.41
C THR A 155 -23.95 15.57 18.59
N THR A 156 -23.79 14.61 19.51
CA THR A 156 -24.62 14.51 20.72
C THR A 156 -24.38 15.71 21.63
N ARG A 157 -23.12 16.10 21.84
CA ARG A 157 -22.79 17.29 22.66
C ARG A 157 -23.34 18.58 22.04
N GLU A 158 -23.28 18.71 20.72
CA GLU A 158 -23.87 19.85 20.00
C GLU A 158 -25.39 19.89 20.17
N GLN A 159 -26.10 18.75 20.01
CA GLN A 159 -27.55 18.66 20.19
C GLN A 159 -28.01 18.93 21.62
N LEU A 160 -27.24 18.45 22.61
CA LEU A 160 -27.50 18.70 24.02
C LEU A 160 -27.13 20.13 24.46
N GLY A 161 -26.58 20.95 23.56
CA GLY A 161 -26.11 22.30 23.89
C GLY A 161 -24.93 22.33 24.86
N ALA A 162 -24.20 21.22 24.97
CA ALA A 162 -23.01 21.12 25.81
C ALA A 162 -21.81 21.88 25.19
N GLU A 163 -21.84 22.10 23.87
CA GLU A 163 -20.92 23.02 23.20
C GLU A 163 -21.53 24.42 23.13
N LYS A 164 -20.81 25.40 23.68
CA LYS A 164 -21.22 26.80 23.58
C LYS A 164 -21.09 27.25 22.13
N ARG A 165 -22.21 27.70 21.55
CA ARG A 165 -22.25 28.25 20.21
C ARG A 165 -22.49 29.75 20.25
N ASP A 166 -21.74 30.46 19.43
CA ASP A 166 -21.91 31.89 19.26
C ASP A 166 -22.90 32.16 18.13
N TYR A 167 -23.68 33.23 18.29
CA TYR A 167 -24.74 33.59 17.37
C TYR A 167 -24.65 35.07 16.99
N VAL A 168 -25.24 35.37 15.84
CA VAL A 168 -25.63 36.72 15.44
C VAL A 168 -27.13 36.74 15.18
N TYR A 169 -27.74 37.92 15.24
CA TYR A 169 -29.18 38.06 15.23
C TYR A 169 -29.62 38.86 14.01
N LEU A 170 -30.55 38.31 13.24
CA LEU A 170 -31.11 38.97 12.07
C LEU A 170 -32.51 39.48 12.40
N SER A 171 -32.72 40.79 12.23
CA SER A 171 -33.97 41.48 12.55
C SER A 171 -34.33 42.56 11.52
N GLY A 172 -35.53 43.11 11.63
CA GLY A 172 -36.08 44.09 10.69
C GLY A 172 -36.81 43.42 9.52
N GLU A 173 -36.74 44.06 8.35
CA GLU A 173 -37.46 43.67 7.14
C GLU A 173 -36.68 42.61 6.33
N VAL A 174 -36.56 41.44 6.94
CA VAL A 174 -35.90 40.26 6.39
C VAL A 174 -36.92 39.17 6.10
N THR A 175 -36.60 38.24 5.20
CA THR A 175 -37.51 37.13 4.88
C THR A 175 -37.87 36.31 6.12
N LYS A 176 -36.91 36.11 7.02
CA LYS A 176 -37.12 35.40 8.29
C LYS A 176 -36.20 35.95 9.37
N GLN A 177 -36.78 36.52 10.42
CA GLN A 177 -36.03 36.92 11.61
C GLN A 177 -35.59 35.67 12.39
N ASN A 178 -34.29 35.51 12.58
CA ASN A 178 -33.72 34.34 13.28
C ASN A 178 -32.38 34.67 13.94
N ARG A 179 -31.82 33.69 14.67
CA ARG A 179 -30.41 33.69 15.06
C ARG A 179 -29.58 32.82 14.11
N PHE A 180 -28.52 33.38 13.54
CA PHE A 180 -27.57 32.66 12.71
C PHE A 180 -26.44 32.14 13.58
N ALA A 181 -26.16 30.84 13.51
CA ALA A 181 -25.14 30.20 14.31
C ALA A 181 -23.78 30.33 13.62
N LEU A 182 -22.80 30.95 14.29
CA LEU A 182 -21.47 31.12 13.73
C LEU A 182 -20.79 29.75 13.53
N PRO A 183 -20.05 29.55 12.43
CA PRO A 183 -19.36 28.29 12.16
C PRO A 183 -18.16 28.11 13.08
N TYR A 184 -17.88 26.85 13.46
CA TYR A 184 -16.72 26.55 14.30
C TYR A 184 -15.42 26.66 13.51
N GLY A 185 -14.44 27.41 14.04
CA GLY A 185 -13.11 27.54 13.46
C GLY A 185 -13.06 28.27 12.11
N GLN A 186 -14.17 28.89 11.71
CA GLN A 186 -14.28 29.70 10.49
C GLN A 186 -14.94 31.03 10.84
N GLN A 187 -14.62 32.08 10.09
CA GLN A 187 -15.28 33.37 10.21
C GLN A 187 -16.51 33.39 9.30
N ALA A 188 -17.64 33.86 9.82
CA ALA A 188 -18.80 34.19 8.99
C ALA A 188 -18.76 35.67 8.61
N THR A 189 -19.28 35.98 7.43
CA THR A 189 -19.37 37.35 6.90
C THR A 189 -20.80 37.85 6.92
N LEU A 190 -21.00 39.16 6.80
CA LEU A 190 -22.33 39.75 6.73
C LEU A 190 -23.15 39.15 5.57
N ALA A 191 -22.49 38.88 4.44
CA ALA A 191 -23.13 38.22 3.30
C ALA A 191 -23.63 36.81 3.65
N ASP A 192 -22.83 36.01 4.38
CA ASP A 192 -23.24 34.67 4.80
C ASP A 192 -24.51 34.73 5.65
N VAL A 193 -24.57 35.68 6.58
CA VAL A 193 -25.74 35.83 7.47
C VAL A 193 -26.98 36.31 6.70
N LEU A 194 -26.83 37.32 5.85
CA LEU A 194 -27.94 37.90 5.10
C LEU A 194 -28.54 36.85 4.15
N TYR A 195 -27.71 36.15 3.38
CA TYR A 195 -28.19 35.32 2.29
C TYR A 195 -28.45 33.86 2.66
N ASN A 196 -27.96 33.37 3.81
CA ASN A 196 -28.19 31.98 4.21
C ASN A 196 -29.67 31.63 4.42
N GLU A 197 -30.50 32.59 4.85
CA GLU A 197 -31.94 32.39 5.11
C GLU A 197 -32.84 33.09 4.07
N GLY A 198 -32.28 33.41 2.89
CA GLY A 198 -33.04 33.97 1.76
C GLY A 198 -32.95 35.48 1.58
N GLY A 199 -32.18 36.20 2.41
CA GLY A 199 -31.97 37.64 2.24
C GLY A 199 -33.01 38.53 2.90
N PHE A 200 -33.21 39.68 2.29
CA PHE A 200 -34.21 40.67 2.67
C PHE A 200 -35.35 40.70 1.66
N ASP A 201 -36.52 41.17 2.10
CA ASP A 201 -37.66 41.31 1.20
C ASP A 201 -37.43 42.51 0.28
N ASN A 202 -37.35 42.25 -1.04
CA ASN A 202 -37.13 43.30 -2.03
C ASN A 202 -38.33 44.25 -2.20
N THR A 203 -39.52 43.88 -1.72
CA THR A 203 -40.75 44.67 -1.83
C THR A 203 -40.95 45.59 -0.64
N THR A 204 -40.62 45.13 0.56
CA THR A 204 -40.88 45.87 1.79
C THR A 204 -39.61 46.41 2.44
N GLY A 205 -38.46 45.74 2.26
CA GLY A 205 -37.18 46.08 2.87
C GLY A 205 -36.38 47.10 2.06
N ASP A 206 -35.64 47.95 2.77
CA ASP A 206 -34.81 49.00 2.18
C ASP A 206 -33.35 48.53 2.07
N PRO A 207 -32.86 48.17 0.87
CA PRO A 207 -31.48 47.74 0.69
C PRO A 207 -30.46 48.86 0.94
N THR A 208 -30.89 50.12 0.96
CA THR A 208 -29.97 51.24 1.25
C THR A 208 -29.68 51.40 2.74
N GLU A 209 -30.46 50.74 3.60
CA GLU A 209 -30.46 50.90 5.05
C GLU A 209 -30.24 49.57 5.77
N ILE A 210 -29.08 48.94 5.50
CA ILE A 210 -28.62 47.73 6.18
C ILE A 210 -27.60 48.11 7.25
N TYR A 211 -27.85 47.69 8.49
CA TYR A 211 -27.02 48.01 9.64
C TYR A 211 -26.50 46.76 10.34
N VAL A 212 -25.22 46.79 10.74
CA VAL A 212 -24.66 45.86 11.72
C VAL A 212 -24.42 46.63 13.01
N LEU A 213 -25.20 46.32 14.03
CA LEU A 213 -25.08 46.88 15.37
C LEU A 213 -24.17 45.97 16.19
N ARG A 214 -23.06 46.54 16.68
CA ARG A 214 -22.04 45.83 17.44
C ARG A 214 -21.83 46.49 18.78
N GLY A 215 -22.07 45.74 19.85
CA GLY A 215 -21.75 46.17 21.21
C GLY A 215 -20.25 46.11 21.49
N SER A 216 -19.77 46.97 22.39
CA SER A 216 -18.42 46.83 22.94
C SER A 216 -18.33 45.67 23.92
N ASN A 217 -17.26 44.88 23.82
CA ASN A 217 -16.93 43.82 24.79
C ASN A 217 -16.11 44.35 25.98
N ASP A 218 -15.73 45.63 25.97
CA ASP A 218 -14.99 46.28 27.04
C ASP A 218 -15.94 46.60 28.21
N PRO A 219 -15.70 46.06 29.42
CA PRO A 219 -16.51 46.37 30.60
C PRO A 219 -16.57 47.87 30.95
N ALA A 220 -15.59 48.66 30.52
CA ALA A 220 -15.59 50.11 30.73
C ALA A 220 -16.51 50.87 29.76
N LYS A 221 -16.99 50.22 28.69
CA LYS A 221 -17.79 50.82 27.60
C LYS A 221 -19.15 50.17 27.44
N ILE A 222 -19.69 49.64 28.55
CA ILE A 222 -21.01 49.01 28.56
C ILE A 222 -22.05 50.03 28.08
N GLY A 223 -22.77 49.68 27.01
CA GLY A 223 -23.78 50.53 26.38
C GLY A 223 -23.32 51.27 25.13
N GLU A 224 -22.01 51.29 24.82
CA GLU A 224 -21.54 51.78 23.52
C GLU A 224 -21.91 50.78 22.41
N ILE A 225 -22.67 51.25 21.42
CA ILE A 225 -23.07 50.49 20.24
C ILE A 225 -22.48 51.19 19.03
N VAL A 226 -21.70 50.46 18.24
CA VAL A 226 -21.22 50.91 16.94
C VAL A 226 -22.18 50.36 15.88
N ALA A 227 -22.75 51.26 15.08
CA ALA A 227 -23.58 50.90 13.93
C ALA A 227 -22.74 51.03 12.65
N TYR A 228 -22.48 49.91 11.98
CA TYR A 228 -21.90 49.89 10.64
C TYR A 228 -23.02 49.91 9.62
N HIS A 229 -22.98 50.87 8.70
CA HIS A 229 -24.00 51.02 7.66
C HIS A 229 -23.48 50.50 6.33
N LEU A 230 -24.32 49.71 5.65
CA LEU A 230 -24.10 49.23 4.30
C LEU A 230 -25.25 49.70 3.41
N ASN A 231 -24.92 50.58 2.46
CA ASN A 231 -25.85 50.94 1.41
C ASN A 231 -25.72 49.97 0.23
N ALA A 232 -26.65 49.03 0.13
CA ALA A 232 -26.74 48.06 -0.96
C ALA A 232 -27.63 48.51 -2.14
N GLY A 233 -28.03 49.78 -2.20
CA GLY A 233 -28.67 50.34 -3.40
C GLY A 233 -27.76 50.25 -4.63
N ASN A 234 -26.45 50.25 -4.42
CA ASN A 234 -25.47 49.83 -5.43
C ASN A 234 -24.99 48.40 -5.12
N ALA A 235 -25.28 47.46 -6.04
CA ALA A 235 -24.89 46.07 -5.90
C ALA A 235 -23.37 45.85 -5.73
N ALA A 236 -22.52 46.77 -6.22
CA ALA A 236 -21.07 46.70 -6.02
C ALA A 236 -20.68 46.81 -4.54
N ASN A 237 -21.44 47.55 -3.73
CA ASN A 237 -21.18 47.68 -2.30
C ASN A 237 -21.42 46.36 -1.56
N MET A 238 -22.15 45.40 -2.14
CA MET A 238 -22.35 44.08 -1.56
C MET A 238 -21.04 43.30 -1.39
N ILE A 239 -19.98 43.65 -2.13
CA ILE A 239 -18.64 43.11 -1.93
C ILE A 239 -18.09 43.46 -0.53
N LEU A 240 -18.55 44.54 0.10
CA LEU A 240 -18.19 44.85 1.48
C LEU A 240 -18.82 43.85 2.46
N ALA A 241 -20.03 43.37 2.17
CA ALA A 241 -20.69 42.38 3.01
C ALA A 241 -19.95 41.04 3.04
N THR A 242 -19.29 40.65 1.93
CA THR A 242 -18.48 39.41 1.87
C THR A 242 -17.12 39.53 2.56
N LYS A 243 -16.74 40.74 2.98
CA LYS A 243 -15.48 41.02 3.70
C LYS A 243 -15.72 41.43 5.14
N PHE A 244 -16.94 41.84 5.48
CA PHE A 244 -17.29 42.27 6.82
C PHE A 244 -17.49 41.03 7.70
N GLU A 245 -16.50 40.75 8.54
CA GLU A 245 -16.56 39.65 9.49
C GLU A 245 -17.55 39.92 10.63
N MET A 246 -18.39 38.94 10.88
CA MET A 246 -19.39 38.94 11.93
C MET A 246 -18.78 38.47 13.24
N ARG A 247 -19.22 39.09 14.34
CA ARG A 247 -18.78 38.78 15.70
C ARG A 247 -19.95 38.28 16.55
N PRO A 248 -19.67 37.47 17.58
CA PRO A 248 -20.71 37.04 18.52
C PRO A 248 -21.52 38.22 19.05
N ASN A 249 -22.84 38.08 19.04
CA ASN A 249 -23.82 39.08 19.47
C ASN A 249 -23.98 40.31 18.57
N ASP A 250 -23.43 40.31 17.36
CA ASP A 250 -23.82 41.31 16.37
C ASP A 250 -25.31 41.19 16.02
N VAL A 251 -25.98 42.33 15.83
CA VAL A 251 -27.35 42.40 15.36
C VAL A 251 -27.37 43.03 13.98
N ILE A 252 -27.89 42.31 13.01
CA ILE A 252 -28.12 42.78 11.66
C ILE A 252 -29.56 43.29 11.61
N PHE A 253 -29.71 44.55 11.26
CA PHE A 253 -31.00 45.22 11.17
C PHE A 253 -31.16 45.81 9.77
N ILE A 254 -32.31 45.54 9.15
CA ILE A 254 -32.66 46.09 7.84
C ILE A 254 -33.92 46.92 8.02
N GLU A 255 -33.85 48.19 7.62
CA GLU A 255 -35.03 49.06 7.66
C GLU A 255 -36.07 48.66 6.60
N GLU A 256 -37.32 49.01 6.89
CA GLU A 256 -38.41 48.94 5.94
C GLU A 256 -38.40 50.18 5.01
N GLN A 257 -38.81 50.00 3.75
CA GLN A 257 -38.93 51.10 2.80
C GLN A 257 -39.94 52.14 3.30
N PRO A 258 -39.71 53.44 3.03
CA PRO A 258 -40.62 54.51 3.46
C PRO A 258 -42.08 54.28 3.05
N ILE A 259 -42.33 53.73 1.85
CA ILE A 259 -43.70 53.47 1.37
C ILE A 259 -44.39 52.34 2.14
N THR A 260 -43.63 51.36 2.65
CA THR A 260 -44.10 50.29 3.51
C THR A 260 -44.60 50.84 4.84
N LYS A 261 -43.86 51.80 5.43
CA LYS A 261 -44.25 52.50 6.68
C LYS A 261 -45.65 53.12 6.55
N TRP A 262 -45.90 53.83 5.45
CA TRP A 262 -47.18 54.47 5.16
C TRP A 262 -48.31 53.47 4.87
N GLY A 263 -48.04 52.44 4.07
CA GLY A 263 -49.02 51.40 3.77
C GLY A 263 -49.50 50.69 5.03
N ARG A 264 -48.58 50.34 5.93
CA ARG A 264 -48.88 49.69 7.21
C ARG A 264 -49.67 50.61 8.15
N ALA A 265 -49.29 51.88 8.25
CA ALA A 265 -50.02 52.87 9.05
C ALA A 265 -51.48 53.07 8.56
N LEU A 266 -51.68 53.15 7.24
CA LEU A 266 -53.02 53.23 6.64
C LEU A 266 -53.83 51.97 6.97
N GLN A 267 -53.29 50.79 6.69
CA GLN A 267 -53.96 49.50 6.97
C GLN A 267 -54.34 49.33 8.44
N GLN A 268 -53.49 49.77 9.37
CA GLN A 268 -53.77 49.73 10.81
C GLN A 268 -54.87 50.72 11.22
N ALA A 269 -54.99 51.86 10.54
CA ALA A 269 -56.02 52.87 10.81
C ALA A 269 -57.39 52.54 10.20
N PHE A 270 -57.45 51.75 9.12
CA PHE A 270 -58.71 51.41 8.43
C PHE A 270 -59.77 50.73 9.33
N PRO A 271 -59.44 49.70 10.13
CA PRO A 271 -60.42 49.05 11.01
C PRO A 271 -61.03 49.99 12.05
N THR A 272 -60.21 50.89 12.61
CA THR A 272 -60.67 51.88 13.60
C THR A 272 -61.64 52.88 12.99
N LEU A 273 -61.38 53.34 11.76
CA LEU A 273 -62.25 54.28 11.05
C LEU A 273 -63.59 53.64 10.64
N LEU A 274 -63.57 52.38 10.21
CA LEU A 274 -64.79 51.63 9.88
C LEU A 274 -65.65 51.36 11.12
N ASN A 275 -65.02 51.04 12.25
CA ASN A 275 -65.74 50.80 13.50
C ASN A 275 -66.28 52.11 14.10
N SER A 276 -65.54 53.23 14.00
CA SER A 276 -66.06 54.54 14.42
C SER A 276 -67.18 55.04 13.51
N ALA A 277 -67.11 54.80 12.20
CA ALA A 277 -68.16 55.18 11.26
C ALA A 277 -69.46 54.36 11.47
N ARG A 278 -69.34 53.08 11.85
CA ARG A 278 -70.50 52.24 12.24
C ARG A 278 -71.10 52.60 13.60
N ALA A 279 -70.33 53.20 14.50
CA ALA A 279 -70.82 53.68 15.80
C ALA A 279 -71.46 55.09 15.71
N ALA A 280 -71.22 55.81 14.61
CA ALA A 280 -71.76 57.14 14.35
C ALA A 280 -73.01 57.14 13.44
N LEU A 281 -73.43 55.96 12.97
CA LEU A 281 -74.67 55.70 12.22
C LEU A 281 -75.68 54.99 13.13
#